data_AF-A0A349YJJ2-F1
#
_entry.id   AF-A0A349YJJ2-F1
#
_cell.length_a   1.000
_cell.length_b   1.000
_cell.length_c   1.000
_cell.angle_alpha   90.00
_cell.angle_beta   90.00
_cell.angle_gamma   90.00
#
_symmetry.space_group_name_H-M   'P 1'
#
loop_
_entity.id
_entity.type
_entity.pdbx_description
1 polymer ?
#
loop_
_entity_poly.entity_id
_entity_poly.type
_entity_poly.pdbx_seq_one_letter_code
_entity_poly.pdbx_strand_id
1 'polypeptide(L)'
;MDYDQVLLLQKKFIDFHKMLTVILVCFNFHYASTVTSYNCLQPALGMLALLITENIVVKTTPVRLKALMVLKYLYICMVVTFVILADNIYAFGMGILCVLLYDVEFYFTLDFSESFVRKVYLILIWCPVICGAIAIALLNRTMDWMSNFEMVCILILYMLFTWLITELIALVIGENDRKLFAQTRLIERINETNEELRIHQQKVKSTNELLGVQKIELQTAYEKINNVNEEMQIQNDILKYISSSLEISKLMTLITESFVNRIGVDVCAIVLKPGTSNNKNITYKVQSTLSDEFKEHLSDCIENNCFEEIMDNAKVLVDNEVDPEKYEFITCASVSSILLVPLIKQEQQIGLLFVGTKKREYFVDNVDFFEGIVAQFLIALNNANLYQEMQSMAILDGLTGIYNRRHLTKLFNEYMYESINNRTPLSVALIDIDLFKKINDTYGHLFGDLVIRTIASLAKNIADENDGIVSRYGGEEFVIIFPNKGLEEAYPAVEELHHRVKELGIEHHGKKVKVNVSVGFTSFPKTCKDPRELLNRADWSMYYSKQHGRNQITIDSDEIRKEVSLE
;
A
#
# COMPACT_ATOMS: atom_id res chain seq x y z
N MET A 1 -52.15 -30.53 -19.20
CA MET A 1 -52.88 -30.13 -20.42
C MET A 1 -53.90 -29.11 -19.97
N ASP A 2 -53.86 -27.89 -20.50
CA ASP A 2 -54.76 -26.82 -20.06
C ASP A 2 -56.21 -27.25 -20.33
N TYR A 3 -57.14 -26.96 -19.42
CA TYR A 3 -58.55 -27.38 -19.52
C TYR A 3 -59.15 -26.96 -20.88
N ASP A 4 -58.71 -25.80 -21.38
CA ASP A 4 -59.10 -25.25 -22.66
C ASP A 4 -58.60 -26.05 -23.87
N GLN A 5 -57.41 -26.66 -23.79
CA GLN A 5 -56.88 -27.51 -24.86
C GLN A 5 -57.65 -28.82 -24.97
N VAL A 6 -58.02 -29.42 -23.83
CA VAL A 6 -58.87 -30.62 -23.79
C VAL A 6 -60.23 -30.31 -24.38
N LEU A 7 -60.82 -29.18 -23.97
CA LEU A 7 -62.12 -28.73 -24.46
C LEU A 7 -62.09 -28.47 -25.98
N LEU A 8 -61.00 -27.91 -26.51
CA LEU A 8 -60.83 -27.65 -27.94
C LEU A 8 -60.71 -28.96 -28.75
N LEU A 9 -59.99 -29.95 -28.22
CA LEU A 9 -59.84 -31.26 -28.85
C LEU A 9 -61.15 -32.04 -28.84
N GLN A 10 -61.86 -32.01 -27.71
CA GLN A 10 -63.21 -32.56 -27.57
C GLN A 10 -64.18 -31.92 -28.57
N LYS A 11 -64.17 -30.59 -28.71
CA LYS A 11 -65.00 -29.89 -29.72
C LYS A 11 -64.71 -30.36 -31.14
N LYS A 12 -63.43 -30.44 -31.53
CA LYS A 12 -63.04 -30.91 -32.87
C LYS A 12 -63.53 -32.34 -33.14
N PHE A 13 -63.42 -33.23 -32.16
CA PHE A 13 -63.88 -34.61 -32.30
C PHE A 13 -65.41 -34.69 -32.38
N ILE A 14 -66.11 -33.95 -31.51
CA ILE A 14 -67.57 -33.85 -31.51
C ILE A 14 -68.08 -33.34 -32.88
N ASP A 15 -67.43 -32.33 -33.46
CA ASP A 15 -67.82 -31.79 -34.76
C ASP A 15 -67.66 -32.82 -35.89
N PHE A 16 -66.55 -33.57 -35.89
CA PHE A 16 -66.32 -34.65 -36.86
C PHE A 16 -67.34 -35.79 -36.70
N HIS A 17 -67.55 -36.24 -35.47
CA HIS A 17 -68.42 -37.36 -35.18
C HIS A 17 -69.90 -37.03 -35.45
N LYS A 18 -70.34 -35.80 -35.17
CA LYS A 18 -71.69 -35.32 -35.50
C LYS A 18 -72.03 -35.44 -36.98
N MET A 19 -71.06 -35.23 -37.88
CA MET A 19 -71.27 -35.40 -39.32
C MET A 19 -71.65 -36.85 -39.65
N LEU A 20 -70.97 -37.82 -39.03
CA LEU A 20 -71.24 -39.24 -39.22
C LEU A 20 -72.63 -39.61 -38.68
N THR A 21 -72.99 -39.09 -37.52
CA THR A 21 -74.32 -39.26 -36.91
C THR A 21 -75.43 -38.73 -37.82
N VAL A 22 -75.26 -37.53 -38.41
CA VAL A 22 -76.22 -36.95 -39.36
C VAL A 22 -76.38 -37.81 -40.61
N ILE A 23 -75.28 -38.29 -41.19
CA ILE A 23 -75.33 -39.19 -42.36
C ILE A 23 -76.13 -40.45 -42.04
N LEU A 24 -75.93 -41.04 -40.87
CA LEU A 24 -76.63 -42.25 -40.45
C LEU A 24 -78.13 -42.00 -40.22
N VAL A 25 -78.51 -40.88 -39.61
CA VAL A 25 -79.92 -40.50 -39.43
C VAL A 25 -80.59 -40.26 -40.79
N CYS A 26 -79.92 -39.56 -41.72
CA CYS A 26 -80.42 -39.35 -43.08
C CYS A 26 -80.60 -40.66 -43.85
N PHE A 27 -79.66 -41.60 -43.71
CA PHE A 27 -79.77 -42.92 -44.32
C PHE A 27 -80.95 -43.72 -43.74
N ASN A 28 -81.14 -43.69 -42.42
CA ASN A 28 -82.31 -44.33 -41.78
C ASN A 28 -83.63 -43.72 -42.26
N PHE A 29 -83.68 -42.40 -42.48
CA PHE A 29 -84.86 -41.73 -43.05
C PHE A 29 -85.14 -42.19 -44.49
N HIS A 30 -84.10 -42.29 -45.33
CA HIS A 30 -84.23 -42.82 -46.69
C HIS A 30 -84.73 -44.28 -46.70
N TYR A 31 -84.18 -45.11 -45.82
CA TYR A 31 -84.61 -46.50 -45.67
C TYR A 31 -86.09 -46.62 -45.23
N ALA A 32 -86.50 -45.85 -44.22
CA ALA A 32 -87.89 -45.82 -43.77
C ALA A 32 -88.86 -45.39 -44.89
N SER A 33 -88.45 -44.44 -45.74
CA SER A 33 -89.27 -43.95 -46.86
C SER A 33 -89.46 -44.97 -48.00
N THR A 34 -88.53 -45.92 -48.15
CA THR A 34 -88.51 -46.87 -49.29
C THR A 34 -89.19 -48.20 -48.96
N VAL A 35 -89.21 -48.62 -47.69
CA VAL A 35 -89.70 -49.95 -47.28
C VAL A 35 -91.15 -49.93 -46.75
N THR A 36 -91.83 -48.79 -46.72
CA THR A 36 -93.22 -48.63 -46.21
C THR A 36 -93.44 -49.15 -44.77
N SER A 37 -92.38 -49.22 -43.96
CA SER A 37 -92.49 -49.45 -42.50
C SER A 37 -92.66 -48.10 -41.80
N TYR A 38 -93.89 -47.80 -41.38
CA TYR A 38 -94.19 -46.59 -40.61
C TYR A 38 -93.62 -46.63 -39.18
N ASN A 39 -93.28 -47.81 -38.67
CA ASN A 39 -92.77 -48.02 -37.31
C ASN A 39 -91.37 -47.40 -37.12
N CYS A 40 -90.53 -47.40 -38.16
CA CYS A 40 -89.18 -46.84 -38.12
C CYS A 40 -89.11 -45.32 -38.33
N LEU A 41 -90.18 -44.70 -38.83
CA LEU A 41 -90.19 -43.27 -39.17
C LEU A 41 -90.28 -42.36 -37.93
N GLN A 42 -91.10 -42.73 -36.95
CA GLN A 42 -91.30 -41.92 -35.73
C GLN A 42 -90.02 -41.78 -34.88
N PRO A 43 -89.26 -42.86 -34.60
CA PRO A 43 -88.02 -42.73 -33.84
C PRO A 43 -86.94 -41.98 -34.62
N ALA A 44 -86.87 -42.13 -35.96
CA ALA A 44 -85.92 -41.39 -36.79
C ALA A 44 -86.17 -39.87 -36.76
N LEU A 45 -87.44 -39.44 -36.83
CA LEU A 45 -87.82 -38.03 -36.68
C LEU A 45 -87.45 -37.48 -35.29
N GLY A 46 -87.65 -38.27 -34.25
CA GLY A 46 -87.28 -37.85 -32.91
C GLY A 46 -85.77 -37.82 -32.67
N MET A 47 -84.99 -38.73 -33.27
CA MET A 47 -83.51 -38.63 -33.26
C MET A 47 -83.05 -37.34 -33.93
N LEU A 48 -83.65 -36.96 -35.05
CA LEU A 48 -83.36 -35.70 -35.74
C LEU A 48 -83.73 -34.49 -34.86
N ALA A 49 -84.91 -34.51 -34.23
CA ALA A 49 -85.35 -33.46 -33.33
C ALA A 49 -84.40 -33.29 -32.15
N LEU A 50 -84.00 -34.40 -31.52
CA LEU A 50 -83.00 -34.36 -30.48
C LEU A 50 -81.69 -33.77 -31.04
N LEU A 51 -81.16 -34.25 -32.19
CA LEU A 51 -79.91 -33.76 -32.83
C LEU A 51 -79.89 -32.24 -33.03
N ILE A 52 -81.04 -31.68 -33.41
CA ILE A 52 -81.24 -30.24 -33.50
C ILE A 52 -81.19 -29.58 -32.11
N THR A 53 -81.90 -30.13 -31.11
CA THR A 53 -81.88 -29.58 -29.75
C THR A 53 -80.49 -29.59 -29.12
N GLU A 54 -79.69 -30.63 -29.30
CA GLU A 54 -78.32 -30.66 -28.80
C GLU A 54 -77.46 -29.58 -29.46
N ASN A 55 -77.54 -29.44 -30.78
CA ASN A 55 -76.78 -28.40 -31.48
C ASN A 55 -77.18 -26.99 -31.06
N ILE A 56 -78.44 -26.77 -30.70
CA ILE A 56 -78.89 -25.51 -30.13
C ILE A 56 -78.30 -25.34 -28.73
N VAL A 57 -78.50 -26.30 -27.83
CA VAL A 57 -78.05 -26.23 -26.43
C VAL A 57 -76.54 -26.00 -26.32
N VAL A 58 -75.74 -26.72 -27.12
CA VAL A 58 -74.28 -26.59 -27.17
C VAL A 58 -73.83 -25.20 -27.67
N LYS A 59 -74.61 -24.56 -28.55
CA LYS A 59 -74.28 -23.24 -29.10
C LYS A 59 -74.81 -22.06 -28.28
N THR A 60 -75.93 -22.21 -27.57
CA THR A 60 -76.64 -21.09 -26.94
C THR A 60 -76.43 -20.96 -25.44
N THR A 61 -76.02 -22.02 -24.75
CA THR A 61 -75.83 -21.99 -23.30
C THR A 61 -74.39 -22.32 -22.89
N PRO A 62 -73.83 -21.72 -21.83
CA PRO A 62 -72.65 -22.26 -21.17
C PRO A 62 -73.07 -23.57 -20.49
N VAL A 63 -73.03 -24.66 -21.27
CA VAL A 63 -73.60 -25.94 -20.86
C VAL A 63 -72.86 -26.47 -19.63
N ARG A 64 -73.55 -26.60 -18.50
CA ARG A 64 -73.06 -27.42 -17.38
C ARG A 64 -73.00 -28.87 -17.87
N LEU A 65 -71.85 -29.53 -17.71
CA LEU A 65 -71.57 -30.91 -18.13
C LEU A 65 -72.72 -31.89 -17.85
N LYS A 66 -73.36 -31.75 -16.68
CA LYS A 66 -74.51 -32.57 -16.26
C LYS A 66 -75.72 -32.48 -17.20
N ALA A 67 -76.01 -31.31 -17.76
CA ALA A 67 -77.14 -31.13 -18.68
C ALA A 67 -76.89 -31.80 -20.04
N LEU A 68 -75.64 -31.74 -20.52
CA LEU A 68 -75.22 -32.46 -21.73
C LEU A 68 -75.34 -33.98 -21.53
N MET A 69 -74.89 -34.49 -20.38
CA MET A 69 -74.99 -35.91 -20.04
C MET A 69 -76.45 -36.39 -20.00
N VAL A 70 -77.35 -35.62 -19.39
CA VAL A 70 -78.79 -35.95 -19.36
C VAL A 70 -79.36 -36.00 -20.78
N LEU A 71 -79.02 -35.02 -21.61
CA LEU A 71 -79.47 -35.00 -23.00
C LEU A 71 -78.96 -36.24 -23.76
N LYS A 72 -77.66 -36.55 -23.67
CA LYS A 72 -77.05 -37.74 -24.29
C LYS A 72 -77.67 -39.06 -23.80
N TYR A 73 -78.05 -39.15 -22.53
CA TYR A 73 -78.77 -40.32 -22.01
C TYR A 73 -80.17 -40.48 -22.63
N LEU A 74 -80.91 -39.37 -22.78
CA LEU A 74 -82.21 -39.37 -23.46
C LEU A 74 -82.09 -39.81 -24.93
N TYR A 75 -80.99 -39.45 -25.61
CA TYR A 75 -80.72 -39.96 -26.96
C TYR A 75 -80.55 -41.47 -27.00
N ILE A 76 -79.73 -42.05 -26.12
CA ILE A 76 -79.51 -43.50 -26.11
C ILE A 76 -80.85 -44.21 -25.89
N CYS A 77 -81.70 -43.71 -24.99
CA CYS A 77 -83.06 -44.25 -24.79
C CYS A 77 -83.91 -44.21 -26.07
N MET A 78 -83.84 -43.11 -26.82
CA MET A 78 -84.56 -42.95 -28.09
C MET A 78 -84.03 -43.88 -29.19
N VAL A 79 -82.71 -44.05 -29.26
CA VAL A 79 -82.07 -44.96 -30.22
C VAL A 79 -82.43 -46.40 -29.91
N VAL A 80 -82.44 -46.80 -28.64
CA VAL A 80 -82.90 -48.13 -28.25
C VAL A 80 -84.36 -48.34 -28.64
N THR A 81 -85.22 -47.33 -28.52
CA THR A 81 -86.62 -47.43 -28.98
C THR A 81 -86.71 -47.73 -30.48
N PHE A 82 -85.81 -47.18 -31.29
CA PHE A 82 -85.70 -47.52 -32.72
C PHE A 82 -85.26 -48.97 -32.94
N VAL A 83 -84.32 -49.48 -32.14
CA VAL A 83 -83.92 -50.90 -32.19
C VAL A 83 -85.10 -51.83 -31.89
N ILE A 84 -85.94 -51.47 -30.92
CA ILE A 84 -87.13 -52.26 -30.52
C ILE A 84 -88.17 -52.34 -31.64
N LEU A 85 -88.38 -51.23 -32.36
CA LEU A 85 -89.38 -51.10 -33.42
C LEU A 85 -88.88 -51.60 -34.79
N ALA A 86 -87.69 -52.19 -34.86
CA ALA A 86 -87.11 -52.67 -36.09
C ALA A 86 -87.82 -53.95 -36.58
N ASP A 87 -88.46 -53.86 -37.74
CA ASP A 87 -89.24 -54.97 -38.31
C ASP A 87 -88.37 -56.03 -39.05
N ASN A 88 -87.05 -55.80 -39.21
CA ASN A 88 -86.14 -56.73 -39.89
C ASN A 88 -84.69 -56.64 -39.37
N ILE A 89 -83.87 -57.63 -39.76
CA ILE A 89 -82.48 -57.76 -39.29
C ILE A 89 -81.56 -56.60 -39.74
N TYR A 90 -81.86 -55.98 -40.89
CA TYR A 90 -81.11 -54.83 -41.40
C TYR A 90 -81.37 -53.57 -40.56
N ALA A 91 -82.64 -53.27 -40.25
CA ALA A 91 -83.03 -52.16 -39.38
C ALA A 91 -82.50 -52.36 -37.96
N PHE A 92 -82.51 -53.60 -37.46
CA PHE A 92 -81.91 -53.95 -36.17
C PHE A 92 -80.40 -53.70 -36.14
N GLY A 93 -79.66 -54.17 -37.17
CA GLY A 93 -78.23 -53.92 -37.31
C GLY A 93 -77.87 -52.43 -37.43
N MET A 94 -78.67 -51.66 -38.18
CA MET A 94 -78.52 -50.21 -38.28
C MET A 94 -78.79 -49.49 -36.95
N GLY A 95 -79.78 -49.96 -36.19
CA GLY A 95 -80.06 -49.45 -34.85
C GLY A 95 -78.91 -49.69 -33.88
N ILE A 96 -78.27 -50.88 -33.91
CA ILE A 96 -77.07 -51.16 -33.10
C ILE A 96 -75.89 -50.26 -33.51
N LEU A 97 -75.71 -50.02 -34.82
CA LEU A 97 -74.67 -49.11 -35.30
C LEU A 97 -74.90 -47.68 -34.79
N CYS A 98 -76.16 -47.23 -34.75
CA CYS A 98 -76.52 -45.96 -34.12
C CYS A 98 -76.11 -45.95 -32.63
N VAL A 99 -76.49 -46.98 -31.86
CA VAL A 99 -76.13 -47.08 -30.43
C VAL A 99 -74.61 -46.96 -30.24
N LEU A 100 -73.83 -47.75 -31.00
CA LEU A 100 -72.37 -47.72 -30.93
C LEU A 100 -71.78 -46.33 -31.23
N LEU A 101 -72.30 -45.63 -32.23
CA LEU A 101 -71.84 -44.27 -32.53
C LEU A 101 -72.17 -43.28 -31.42
N TYR A 102 -73.35 -43.39 -30.80
CA TYR A 102 -73.71 -42.50 -29.70
C TYR A 102 -72.93 -42.81 -28.42
N ASP A 103 -72.57 -44.08 -28.19
CA ASP A 103 -71.68 -44.43 -27.07
C ASP A 103 -70.34 -43.72 -27.21
N VAL A 104 -69.76 -43.71 -28.43
CA VAL A 104 -68.52 -42.98 -28.72
C VAL A 104 -68.63 -41.50 -28.36
N GLU A 105 -69.72 -40.83 -28.74
CA GLU A 105 -69.94 -39.44 -28.33
C GLU A 105 -70.04 -39.30 -26.80
N PHE A 106 -70.75 -40.21 -26.13
CA PHE A 106 -70.88 -40.20 -24.68
C PHE A 106 -69.52 -40.36 -24.01
N TYR A 107 -68.66 -41.25 -24.53
CA TYR A 107 -67.30 -41.44 -24.05
C TYR A 107 -66.53 -40.11 -24.03
N PHE A 108 -66.49 -39.37 -25.14
CA PHE A 108 -65.69 -38.13 -25.22
C PHE A 108 -66.15 -37.00 -24.31
N THR A 109 -67.38 -37.07 -23.80
CA THR A 109 -67.92 -36.06 -22.88
C THR A 109 -67.56 -36.31 -21.41
N LEU A 110 -66.87 -37.40 -21.09
CA LEU A 110 -66.59 -37.80 -19.70
C LEU A 110 -65.12 -37.71 -19.29
N ASP A 111 -64.92 -37.64 -17.98
CA ASP A 111 -63.63 -37.79 -17.32
C ASP A 111 -63.39 -39.27 -16.96
N PHE A 112 -62.36 -39.87 -17.54
CA PHE A 112 -62.01 -41.29 -17.36
C PHE A 112 -61.03 -41.56 -16.22
N SER A 113 -60.56 -40.52 -15.54
CA SER A 113 -59.55 -40.64 -14.48
C SER A 113 -60.06 -41.49 -13.31
N GLU A 114 -61.33 -41.34 -12.92
CA GLU A 114 -61.91 -42.03 -11.77
C GLU A 114 -62.58 -43.37 -12.13
N SER A 115 -62.13 -44.46 -11.49
CA SER A 115 -62.70 -45.80 -11.69
C SER A 115 -64.19 -45.90 -11.34
N PHE A 116 -64.65 -45.17 -10.33
CA PHE A 116 -66.05 -45.14 -9.95
C PHE A 116 -66.94 -44.54 -11.04
N VAL A 117 -66.53 -43.41 -11.61
CA VAL A 117 -67.23 -42.72 -12.70
C VAL A 117 -67.34 -43.61 -13.93
N ARG A 118 -66.28 -44.34 -14.30
CA ARG A 118 -66.29 -45.30 -15.41
C ARG A 118 -67.32 -46.41 -15.23
N LYS A 119 -67.45 -46.97 -14.01
CA LYS A 119 -68.42 -48.04 -13.72
C LYS A 119 -69.86 -47.54 -13.78
N VAL A 120 -70.13 -46.36 -13.19
CA VAL A 120 -71.45 -45.72 -13.26
C VAL A 120 -71.85 -45.48 -14.72
N TYR A 121 -70.89 -45.08 -15.55
CA TYR A 121 -71.10 -44.86 -16.98
C TYR A 121 -71.50 -46.13 -17.74
N LEU A 122 -70.79 -47.24 -17.56
CA LEU A 122 -71.14 -48.50 -18.22
C LEU A 122 -72.55 -48.95 -17.86
N ILE A 123 -72.95 -48.75 -16.60
CA ILE A 123 -74.31 -49.02 -16.13
C ILE A 123 -75.34 -48.12 -16.85
N LEU A 124 -75.04 -46.82 -17.02
CA LEU A 124 -75.93 -45.90 -17.73
C LEU A 124 -76.11 -46.27 -19.20
N ILE A 125 -75.06 -46.72 -19.89
CA ILE A 125 -75.19 -47.16 -21.30
C ILE A 125 -75.96 -48.48 -21.41
N TRP A 126 -75.67 -49.45 -20.55
CA TRP A 126 -76.30 -50.76 -20.63
C TRP A 126 -77.77 -50.73 -20.20
N CYS A 127 -78.16 -49.84 -19.30
CA CYS A 127 -79.52 -49.79 -18.75
C CYS A 127 -80.61 -49.63 -19.83
N PRO A 128 -80.58 -48.62 -20.72
CA PRO A 128 -81.54 -48.51 -21.82
C PRO A 128 -81.54 -49.73 -22.73
N VAL A 129 -80.37 -50.24 -23.11
CA VAL A 129 -80.20 -51.38 -24.02
C VAL A 129 -80.81 -52.66 -23.42
N ILE A 130 -80.55 -52.94 -22.14
CA ILE A 130 -81.12 -54.08 -21.41
C ILE A 130 -82.64 -53.92 -21.28
N CYS A 131 -83.12 -52.73 -20.90
CA CYS A 131 -84.56 -52.45 -20.81
C CYS A 131 -85.25 -52.64 -22.16
N GLY A 132 -84.62 -52.23 -23.26
CA GLY A 132 -85.15 -52.44 -24.61
C GLY A 132 -85.19 -53.90 -25.01
N ALA A 133 -84.14 -54.67 -24.71
CA ALA A 133 -84.11 -56.11 -24.95
C ALA A 133 -85.23 -56.85 -24.20
N ILE A 134 -85.45 -56.50 -22.93
CA ILE A 134 -86.56 -57.04 -22.12
C ILE A 134 -87.91 -56.66 -22.72
N ALA A 135 -88.07 -55.42 -23.20
CA ALA A 135 -89.31 -54.97 -23.83
C ALA A 135 -89.63 -55.75 -25.12
N ILE A 136 -88.62 -56.01 -25.98
CA ILE A 136 -88.78 -56.86 -27.17
C ILE A 136 -89.22 -58.27 -26.77
N ALA A 137 -88.57 -58.87 -25.77
CA ALA A 137 -88.90 -60.20 -25.28
C ALA A 137 -90.33 -60.31 -24.71
N LEU A 138 -90.86 -59.23 -24.13
CA LEU A 138 -92.22 -59.18 -23.58
C LEU A 138 -93.31 -58.92 -24.64
N LEU A 139 -93.02 -58.08 -25.65
CA LEU A 139 -93.98 -57.67 -26.68
C LEU A 139 -94.15 -58.73 -27.79
N ASN A 140 -93.06 -59.38 -28.20
CA ASN A 140 -93.09 -60.37 -29.30
C ASN A 140 -93.33 -61.80 -28.79
N ARG A 141 -94.56 -62.11 -28.39
CA ARG A 141 -94.95 -63.46 -27.90
C ARG A 141 -94.98 -64.58 -28.96
N THR A 142 -94.57 -64.34 -30.20
CA THR A 142 -94.58 -65.32 -31.31
C THR A 142 -93.22 -65.55 -31.97
N MET A 143 -92.13 -65.02 -31.40
CA MET A 143 -90.78 -65.10 -32.00
C MET A 143 -90.10 -66.46 -31.74
N ASP A 144 -89.44 -67.01 -32.76
CA ASP A 144 -88.71 -68.28 -32.69
C ASP A 144 -87.51 -68.20 -31.72
N TRP A 145 -87.24 -69.28 -30.99
CA TRP A 145 -86.22 -69.32 -29.93
C TRP A 145 -84.82 -69.02 -30.46
N MET A 146 -84.56 -69.39 -31.72
CA MET A 146 -83.27 -69.19 -32.38
C MET A 146 -82.94 -67.70 -32.62
N SER A 147 -83.93 -66.88 -32.97
CA SER A 147 -83.74 -65.43 -33.20
C SER A 147 -83.51 -64.66 -31.89
N ASN A 148 -84.18 -65.06 -30.80
CA ASN A 148 -83.95 -64.49 -29.47
C ASN A 148 -82.53 -64.77 -28.96
N PHE A 149 -81.98 -65.95 -29.25
CA PHE A 149 -80.61 -66.30 -28.85
C PHE A 149 -79.55 -65.44 -29.55
N GLU A 150 -79.71 -65.20 -30.86
CA GLU A 150 -78.80 -64.34 -31.62
C GLU A 150 -78.81 -62.90 -31.09
N MET A 151 -79.99 -62.35 -30.76
CA MET A 151 -80.14 -61.02 -30.18
C MET A 151 -79.42 -60.90 -28.83
N VAL A 152 -79.59 -61.89 -27.94
CA VAL A 152 -78.91 -61.92 -26.64
C VAL A 152 -77.38 -62.00 -26.80
N CYS A 153 -76.89 -62.82 -27.74
CA CYS A 153 -75.46 -62.93 -28.03
C CYS A 153 -74.87 -61.59 -28.52
N ILE A 154 -75.58 -60.87 -29.39
CA ILE A 154 -75.16 -59.56 -29.89
C ILE A 154 -75.11 -58.53 -28.75
N LEU A 155 -76.09 -58.54 -27.85
CA LEU A 155 -76.13 -57.65 -26.69
C LEU A 155 -74.98 -57.92 -25.71
N ILE A 156 -74.69 -59.19 -25.43
CA ILE A 156 -73.55 -59.57 -24.58
C ILE A 156 -72.24 -59.12 -25.24
N LEU A 157 -72.07 -59.35 -26.54
CA LEU A 157 -70.88 -58.93 -27.28
C LEU A 157 -70.69 -57.40 -27.24
N TYR A 158 -71.79 -56.66 -27.40
CA TYR A 158 -71.80 -55.20 -27.29
C TYR A 158 -71.41 -54.71 -25.88
N MET A 159 -71.94 -55.33 -24.82
CA MET A 159 -71.58 -55.00 -23.44
C MET A 159 -70.09 -55.29 -23.16
N LEU A 160 -69.59 -56.44 -23.63
CA LEU A 160 -68.16 -56.80 -23.50
C LEU A 160 -67.27 -55.82 -24.27
N PHE A 161 -67.67 -55.43 -25.49
CA PHE A 161 -66.93 -54.49 -26.32
C PHE A 161 -66.83 -53.12 -25.66
N THR A 162 -67.95 -52.57 -25.17
CA THR A 162 -67.98 -51.27 -24.47
C THR A 162 -67.15 -51.30 -23.18
N TRP A 163 -67.20 -52.38 -22.40
CA TRP A 163 -66.33 -52.55 -21.24
C TRP A 163 -64.83 -52.57 -21.61
N LEU A 164 -64.45 -53.36 -22.61
CA LEU A 164 -63.05 -53.48 -23.05
C LEU A 164 -62.47 -52.14 -23.52
N ILE A 165 -63.22 -51.40 -24.33
CA ILE A 165 -62.80 -50.09 -24.85
C ILE A 165 -62.59 -49.09 -23.70
N THR A 166 -63.50 -49.09 -22.72
CA THR A 166 -63.40 -48.21 -21.54
C THR A 166 -62.10 -48.47 -20.76
N GLU A 167 -61.76 -49.73 -20.53
CA GLU A 167 -60.59 -50.11 -19.74
C GLU A 167 -59.28 -49.81 -20.49
N LEU A 168 -59.28 -49.99 -21.81
CA LEU A 168 -58.13 -49.66 -22.68
C LEU A 168 -57.86 -48.15 -22.67
N ILE A 169 -58.89 -47.32 -22.84
CA ILE A 169 -58.77 -45.85 -22.79
C ILE A 169 -58.24 -45.41 -21.42
N ALA A 170 -58.78 -45.98 -20.34
CA ALA A 170 -58.34 -45.66 -18.98
C ALA A 170 -56.86 -45.97 -18.74
N LEU A 171 -56.36 -47.10 -19.27
CA LEU A 171 -54.96 -47.48 -19.17
C LEU A 171 -54.05 -46.47 -19.89
N VAL A 172 -54.41 -46.09 -21.12
CA VAL A 172 -53.64 -45.12 -21.92
C VAL A 172 -53.57 -43.76 -21.24
N ILE A 173 -54.71 -43.25 -20.75
CA ILE A 173 -54.76 -41.97 -20.03
C ILE A 173 -53.92 -42.04 -18.76
N GLY A 174 -54.07 -43.11 -17.97
CA GLY A 174 -53.34 -43.28 -16.72
C GLY A 174 -51.82 -43.41 -16.88
N GLU A 175 -51.32 -43.95 -18.00
CA GLU A 175 -49.89 -43.94 -18.31
C GLU A 175 -49.41 -42.55 -18.72
N ASN A 176 -50.20 -41.84 -19.53
CA ASN A 176 -49.85 -40.51 -20.01
C ASN A 176 -49.80 -39.48 -18.86
N ASP A 177 -50.75 -39.53 -17.92
CA ASP A 177 -50.78 -38.66 -16.75
C ASP A 177 -49.55 -38.86 -15.85
N ARG A 178 -49.10 -40.12 -15.67
CA ARG A 178 -47.87 -40.42 -14.93
C ARG A 178 -46.64 -39.84 -15.63
N LYS A 179 -46.54 -39.98 -16.95
CA LYS A 179 -45.44 -39.41 -17.75
C LYS A 179 -45.43 -37.89 -17.65
N LEU A 180 -46.59 -37.26 -17.79
CA LEU A 180 -46.73 -35.82 -17.68
C LEU A 180 -46.30 -35.32 -16.30
N PHE A 181 -46.77 -35.96 -15.23
CA PHE A 181 -46.39 -35.59 -13.86
C PHE A 181 -44.88 -35.72 -13.61
N ALA A 182 -44.26 -36.79 -14.10
CA ALA A 182 -42.82 -36.98 -14.01
C ALA A 182 -42.04 -35.87 -14.76
N GLN A 183 -42.49 -35.51 -15.97
CA GLN A 183 -41.90 -34.42 -16.74
C GLN A 183 -42.07 -33.07 -16.06
N THR A 184 -43.25 -32.76 -15.51
CA THR A 184 -43.48 -31.51 -14.77
C THR A 184 -42.54 -31.40 -13.58
N ARG A 185 -42.38 -32.46 -12.77
CA ARG A 185 -41.42 -32.48 -11.66
C ARG A 185 -39.97 -32.30 -12.10
N LEU A 186 -39.59 -32.87 -13.25
CA LEU A 186 -38.24 -32.68 -13.79
C LEU A 186 -38.01 -31.23 -14.20
N ILE A 187 -39.00 -30.60 -14.85
CA ILE A 187 -38.94 -29.18 -15.22
C ILE A 187 -38.82 -28.30 -13.98
N GLU A 188 -39.59 -28.57 -12.93
CA GLU A 188 -39.49 -27.85 -11.66
C GLU A 188 -38.07 -27.92 -11.07
N ARG A 189 -37.48 -29.13 -10.97
CA ARG A 189 -36.10 -29.28 -10.47
C ARG A 189 -35.07 -28.57 -11.33
N ILE A 190 -35.22 -28.62 -12.65
CA ILE A 190 -34.33 -27.92 -13.58
C ILE A 190 -34.42 -26.41 -13.34
N ASN A 191 -35.63 -25.88 -13.16
CA ASN A 191 -35.84 -24.45 -12.88
C ASN A 191 -35.24 -24.06 -11.53
N GLU A 192 -35.41 -24.86 -10.48
CA GLU A 192 -34.78 -24.63 -9.17
C GLU A 192 -33.26 -24.62 -9.28
N THR A 193 -32.67 -25.63 -9.94
CA THR A 193 -31.21 -25.72 -10.14
C THR A 193 -30.67 -24.54 -10.94
N ASN A 194 -31.40 -24.10 -11.96
CA ASN A 194 -31.01 -22.94 -12.77
C ASN A 194 -31.05 -21.64 -11.95
N GLU A 195 -32.03 -21.48 -11.06
CA GLU A 195 -32.11 -20.30 -10.20
C GLU A 195 -30.99 -20.29 -9.14
N GLU A 196 -30.67 -21.44 -8.55
CA GLU A 196 -29.50 -21.59 -7.68
C GLU A 196 -28.20 -21.25 -8.41
N LEU A 197 -28.03 -21.76 -9.64
CA LEU A 197 -26.86 -21.46 -10.47
C LEU A 197 -26.76 -19.96 -10.77
N ARG A 198 -27.89 -19.29 -11.04
CA ARG A 198 -27.94 -17.85 -11.28
C ARG A 198 -27.49 -17.06 -10.06
N ILE A 199 -27.95 -17.44 -8.87
CA ILE A 199 -27.53 -16.83 -7.59
C ILE A 199 -26.02 -17.04 -7.38
N HIS A 200 -25.52 -18.25 -7.62
CA HIS A 200 -24.09 -18.55 -7.52
C HIS A 200 -23.25 -17.72 -8.50
N GLN A 201 -23.68 -17.58 -9.76
CA GLN A 201 -23.01 -16.74 -10.75
C GLN A 201 -22.97 -15.27 -10.32
N GLN A 202 -24.07 -14.74 -9.78
CA GLN A 202 -24.11 -13.37 -9.24
C GLN A 202 -23.13 -13.20 -8.08
N LYS A 203 -23.07 -14.17 -7.16
CA LYS A 203 -22.14 -14.14 -6.02
C LYS A 203 -20.67 -14.20 -6.46
N VAL A 204 -20.35 -15.03 -7.47
CA VAL A 204 -18.99 -15.09 -8.04
C VAL A 204 -18.65 -13.76 -8.70
N LYS A 205 -19.57 -13.17 -9.46
CA LYS A 205 -19.37 -11.87 -10.11
C LYS A 205 -19.09 -10.76 -9.08
N SER A 206 -19.92 -10.63 -8.04
CA SER A 206 -19.71 -9.62 -7.00
C SER A 206 -18.41 -9.83 -6.23
N THR A 207 -18.02 -11.08 -5.99
CA THR A 207 -16.74 -11.40 -5.33
C THR A 207 -15.55 -11.02 -6.21
N ASN A 208 -15.62 -11.27 -7.52
CA ASN A 208 -14.57 -10.89 -8.47
C ASN A 208 -14.44 -9.37 -8.60
N GLU A 209 -15.56 -8.64 -8.60
CA GLU A 209 -15.55 -7.17 -8.59
C GLU A 209 -14.87 -6.64 -7.32
N LEU A 210 -15.21 -7.19 -6.14
CA LEU A 210 -14.56 -6.82 -4.87
C LEU A 210 -13.06 -7.13 -4.85
N LEU A 211 -12.66 -8.32 -5.34
CA LEU A 211 -11.25 -8.69 -5.47
C LEU A 211 -10.49 -7.75 -6.41
N GLY A 212 -11.14 -7.28 -7.48
CA GLY A 212 -10.58 -6.29 -8.39
C GLY A 212 -10.24 -4.98 -7.67
N VAL A 213 -11.17 -4.47 -6.85
CA VAL A 213 -10.94 -3.26 -6.04
C VAL A 213 -9.82 -3.47 -5.03
N GLN A 214 -9.85 -4.56 -4.26
CA GLN A 214 -8.81 -4.87 -3.27
C GLN A 214 -7.42 -5.01 -3.91
N LYS A 215 -7.32 -5.58 -5.11
CA LYS A 215 -6.07 -5.69 -5.85
C LYS A 215 -5.49 -4.31 -6.20
N ILE A 216 -6.34 -3.39 -6.64
CA ILE A 216 -5.93 -2.02 -6.98
C ILE A 216 -5.42 -1.31 -5.71
N GLU A 217 -6.18 -1.37 -4.61
CA GLU A 217 -5.78 -0.78 -3.33
C GLU A 217 -4.43 -1.33 -2.84
N LEU A 218 -4.24 -2.64 -2.92
CA LEU A 218 -2.98 -3.28 -2.52
C LEU A 218 -1.81 -2.84 -3.42
N GLN A 219 -2.04 -2.70 -4.72
CA GLN A 219 -1.00 -2.26 -5.65
C GLN A 219 -0.58 -0.81 -5.36
N THR A 220 -1.54 0.10 -5.14
CA THR A 220 -1.24 1.48 -4.76
C THR A 220 -0.52 1.56 -3.41
N ALA A 221 -0.92 0.74 -2.42
CA ALA A 221 -0.22 0.66 -1.14
C ALA A 221 1.22 0.14 -1.30
N TYR A 222 1.43 -0.87 -2.15
CA TYR A 222 2.75 -1.42 -2.45
C TYR A 222 3.67 -0.37 -3.10
N GLU A 223 3.17 0.34 -4.11
CA GLU A 223 3.90 1.42 -4.79
C GLU A 223 4.30 2.52 -3.79
N LYS A 224 3.38 2.93 -2.90
CA LYS A 224 3.66 3.92 -1.86
C LYS A 224 4.75 3.45 -0.89
N ILE A 225 4.69 2.20 -0.42
CA ILE A 225 5.71 1.62 0.47
C ILE A 225 7.07 1.55 -0.24
N ASN A 226 7.09 1.16 -1.52
CA ASN A 226 8.33 1.04 -2.26
C ASN A 226 9.02 2.40 -2.44
N ASN A 227 8.26 3.46 -2.77
CA ASN A 227 8.79 4.83 -2.86
C ASN A 227 9.41 5.29 -1.53
N VAL A 228 8.72 5.07 -0.41
CA VAL A 228 9.25 5.41 0.93
C VAL A 228 10.51 4.61 1.25
N ASN A 229 10.58 3.33 0.88
CA ASN A 229 11.78 2.52 1.08
C ASN A 229 12.97 3.02 0.25
N GLU A 230 12.74 3.45 -1.00
CA GLU A 230 13.77 4.03 -1.86
C GLU A 230 14.31 5.34 -1.29
N GLU A 231 13.42 6.25 -0.83
CA GLU A 231 13.82 7.48 -0.13
C GLU A 231 14.65 7.17 1.12
N MET A 232 14.21 6.18 1.92
CA MET A 232 14.92 5.76 3.12
C MET A 232 16.30 5.15 2.82
N GLN A 233 16.45 4.40 1.73
CA GLN A 233 17.75 3.88 1.30
C GLN A 233 18.70 5.02 0.91
N ILE A 234 18.21 6.01 0.16
CA ILE A 234 18.99 7.19 -0.22
C ILE A 234 19.43 7.94 1.04
N GLN A 235 18.53 8.16 2.00
CA GLN A 235 18.86 8.77 3.30
C GLN A 235 19.95 7.98 4.04
N ASN A 236 19.82 6.65 4.13
CA ASN A 236 20.78 5.79 4.83
C ASN A 236 22.17 5.78 4.19
N ASP A 237 22.25 5.89 2.87
CA ASP A 237 23.54 5.97 2.21
C ASP A 237 24.19 7.33 2.42
N ILE A 238 23.44 8.44 2.35
CA ILE A 238 23.93 9.79 2.70
C ILE A 238 24.43 9.79 4.15
N LEU A 239 23.70 9.14 5.07
CA LEU A 239 24.08 8.99 6.48
C LEU A 239 25.45 8.34 6.67
N LYS A 240 25.75 7.26 5.94
CA LYS A 240 27.07 6.60 6.05
C LYS A 240 28.21 7.57 5.75
N TYR A 241 28.06 8.41 4.72
CA TYR A 241 29.08 9.39 4.35
C TYR A 241 29.18 10.51 5.38
N ILE A 242 28.05 11.02 5.87
CA ILE A 242 27.99 12.04 6.93
C ILE A 242 28.73 11.56 8.19
N SER A 243 28.51 10.30 8.60
CA SER A 243 29.16 9.72 9.78
C SER A 243 30.66 9.47 9.63
N SER A 244 31.18 9.44 8.40
CA SER A 244 32.57 9.08 8.10
C SER A 244 33.55 10.26 8.17
N SER A 245 33.05 11.50 8.15
CA SER A 245 33.88 12.70 8.12
C SER A 245 33.74 13.51 9.42
N LEU A 246 34.87 13.76 10.08
CA LEU A 246 34.97 14.62 11.26
C LEU A 246 35.36 16.06 10.89
N GLU A 247 35.46 16.38 9.60
CA GLU A 247 35.81 17.70 9.09
C GLU A 247 34.57 18.40 8.54
N ILE A 248 34.23 19.55 9.12
CA ILE A 248 33.00 20.29 8.80
C ILE A 248 32.96 20.72 7.33
N SER A 249 34.09 21.19 6.79
CA SER A 249 34.19 21.60 5.37
C SER A 249 33.93 20.43 4.42
N LYS A 250 34.49 19.25 4.72
CA LYS A 250 34.32 18.04 3.92
C LYS A 250 32.90 17.50 4.04
N LEU A 251 32.31 17.58 5.23
CA LEU A 251 30.91 17.21 5.47
C LEU A 251 29.94 18.05 4.64
N MET A 252 30.13 19.38 4.63
CA MET A 252 29.31 20.30 3.83
C MET A 252 29.42 19.97 2.33
N THR A 253 30.64 19.78 1.83
CA THR A 253 30.88 19.39 0.42
C THR A 253 30.17 18.09 0.06
N LEU A 254 30.30 17.05 0.89
CA LEU A 254 29.67 15.74 0.65
C LEU A 254 28.15 15.86 0.56
N ILE A 255 27.52 16.67 1.42
CA ILE A 255 26.07 16.85 1.41
C ILE A 255 25.64 17.63 0.17
N THR A 256 26.29 18.76 -0.13
CA THR A 256 25.95 19.57 -1.30
C THR A 256 26.13 18.79 -2.61
N GLU A 257 27.19 17.98 -2.71
CA GLU A 257 27.42 17.10 -3.87
C GLU A 257 26.40 15.96 -3.95
N SER A 258 26.00 15.38 -2.81
CA SER A 258 25.01 14.30 -2.80
C SER A 258 23.63 14.79 -3.24
N PHE A 259 23.22 15.99 -2.80
CA PHE A 259 21.99 16.62 -3.26
C PHE A 259 21.99 16.82 -4.77
N VAL A 260 23.05 17.40 -5.31
CA VAL A 260 23.12 17.72 -6.74
C VAL A 260 23.27 16.46 -7.60
N ASN A 261 24.19 15.56 -7.26
CA ASN A 261 24.55 14.42 -8.12
C ASN A 261 23.62 13.21 -7.99
N ARG A 262 23.02 12.98 -6.81
CA ARG A 262 22.18 11.78 -6.57
C ARG A 262 20.68 12.09 -6.49
N ILE A 263 20.31 13.15 -5.78
CA ILE A 263 18.90 13.54 -5.63
C ILE A 263 18.43 14.30 -6.89
N GLY A 264 19.36 14.95 -7.59
CA GLY A 264 19.11 15.57 -8.90
C GLY A 264 18.48 16.96 -8.79
N VAL A 265 18.82 17.71 -7.74
CA VAL A 265 18.52 19.14 -7.63
C VAL A 265 19.57 19.96 -8.38
N ASP A 266 19.22 21.16 -8.84
CA ASP A 266 20.09 21.96 -9.70
C ASP A 266 21.07 22.84 -8.92
N VAL A 267 20.73 23.21 -7.68
CA VAL A 267 21.61 23.93 -6.77
C VAL A 267 21.35 23.50 -5.34
N CYS A 268 22.43 23.36 -4.57
CA CYS A 268 22.39 23.18 -3.14
C CYS A 268 23.50 24.01 -2.49
N ALA A 269 23.15 24.76 -1.45
CA ALA A 269 24.09 25.52 -0.66
C ALA A 269 23.84 25.33 0.84
N ILE A 270 24.92 25.19 1.62
CA ILE A 270 24.87 25.21 3.07
C ILE A 270 25.64 26.43 3.54
N VAL A 271 25.02 27.22 4.41
CA VAL A 271 25.57 28.44 5.00
C VAL A 271 25.56 28.31 6.51
N LEU A 272 26.69 28.58 7.16
CA LEU A 272 26.85 28.59 8.62
C LEU A 272 27.22 30.00 9.09
N LYS A 273 26.56 30.47 10.16
CA LYS A 273 26.85 31.77 10.79
C LYS A 273 28.25 31.77 11.41
N PRO A 274 28.90 32.95 11.51
CA PRO A 274 30.13 33.13 12.27
C PRO A 274 30.02 32.55 13.69
N GLY A 275 31.08 31.93 14.18
CA GLY A 275 31.13 31.31 15.51
C GLY A 275 30.61 29.86 15.59
N THR A 276 30.05 29.31 14.50
CA THR A 276 29.54 27.92 14.50
C THR A 276 30.63 26.85 14.40
N SER A 277 31.80 27.19 13.83
CA SER A 277 32.92 26.26 13.54
C SER A 277 34.28 26.86 13.94
N ASN A 278 34.37 27.58 15.07
CA ASN A 278 35.55 28.37 15.48
C ASN A 278 36.02 29.45 14.48
N ASN A 279 35.31 29.63 13.37
CA ASN A 279 35.59 30.64 12.36
C ASN A 279 34.88 31.96 12.69
N LYS A 280 35.61 33.08 12.52
CA LYS A 280 35.07 34.44 12.71
C LYS A 280 34.22 34.94 11.54
N ASN A 281 34.30 34.26 10.39
CA ASN A 281 33.58 34.62 9.17
C ASN A 281 32.51 33.56 8.84
N ILE A 282 31.58 33.92 7.95
CA ILE A 282 30.58 33.00 7.40
C ILE A 282 31.29 31.84 6.72
N THR A 283 30.83 30.61 6.98
CA THR A 283 31.37 29.41 6.32
C THR A 283 30.28 28.84 5.43
N TYR A 284 30.55 28.70 4.14
CA TYR A 284 29.54 28.21 3.19
C TYR A 284 30.13 27.23 2.16
N LYS A 285 29.25 26.40 1.60
CA LYS A 285 29.53 25.61 0.41
C LYS A 285 28.35 25.63 -0.55
N VAL A 286 28.67 25.82 -1.83
CA VAL A 286 27.71 25.85 -2.93
C VAL A 286 28.11 24.79 -3.94
N GLN A 287 27.15 23.97 -4.33
CA GLN A 287 27.24 23.07 -5.47
C GLN A 287 26.06 23.34 -6.40
N SER A 288 26.32 23.41 -7.71
CA SER A 288 25.28 23.64 -8.70
C SER A 288 25.62 22.99 -10.05
N THR A 289 24.59 22.59 -10.80
CA THR A 289 24.65 22.24 -12.23
C THR A 289 24.27 23.41 -13.14
N LEU A 290 23.94 24.57 -12.56
CA LEU A 290 23.69 25.83 -13.28
C LEU A 290 25.03 26.45 -13.75
N SER A 291 24.98 27.59 -14.44
CA SER A 291 26.18 28.26 -14.95
C SER A 291 27.16 28.61 -13.83
N ASP A 292 28.46 28.62 -14.14
CA ASP A 292 29.50 29.05 -13.19
C ASP A 292 29.27 30.50 -12.71
N GLU A 293 28.74 31.36 -13.59
CA GLU A 293 28.33 32.73 -13.28
C GLU A 293 27.26 32.79 -12.17
N PHE A 294 26.30 31.85 -12.17
CA PHE A 294 25.32 31.76 -11.10
C PHE A 294 25.95 31.34 -9.77
N LYS A 295 26.92 30.42 -9.81
CA LYS A 295 27.61 29.95 -8.61
C LYS A 295 28.44 31.08 -7.97
N GLU A 296 29.10 31.90 -8.80
CA GLU A 296 29.82 33.10 -8.35
C GLU A 296 28.86 34.12 -7.75
N HIS A 297 27.78 34.46 -8.46
CA HIS A 297 26.74 35.38 -7.96
C HIS A 297 26.15 34.95 -6.62
N LEU A 298 25.78 33.67 -6.48
CA LEU A 298 25.24 33.14 -5.23
C LEU A 298 26.26 33.21 -4.09
N SER A 299 27.54 32.98 -4.38
CA SER A 299 28.63 33.06 -3.40
C SER A 299 28.82 34.51 -2.93
N ASP A 300 28.82 35.48 -3.86
CA ASP A 300 28.89 36.90 -3.55
C ASP A 300 27.69 37.38 -2.72
N CYS A 301 26.47 36.91 -3.04
CA CYS A 301 25.28 37.22 -2.26
C CYS A 301 25.37 36.66 -0.83
N ILE A 302 25.90 35.43 -0.65
CA ILE A 302 26.10 34.82 0.68
C ILE A 302 27.08 35.64 1.51
N GLU A 303 28.18 36.10 0.93
CA GLU A 303 29.17 36.92 1.62
C GLU A 303 28.63 38.29 2.01
N ASN A 304 27.67 38.82 1.25
CA ASN A 304 26.93 40.04 1.53
C ASN A 304 25.67 39.83 2.40
N ASN A 305 25.53 38.69 3.08
CA ASN A 305 24.42 38.40 4.01
C ASN A 305 23.01 38.42 3.39
N CYS A 306 22.85 38.04 2.12
CA CYS A 306 21.52 38.03 1.46
C CYS A 306 20.46 37.15 2.18
N PHE A 307 20.90 36.19 2.99
CA PHE A 307 20.01 35.29 3.74
C PHE A 307 19.63 35.82 5.13
N GLU A 308 20.14 36.97 5.59
CA GLU A 308 19.96 37.45 6.97
C GLU A 308 18.49 37.62 7.35
N GLU A 309 17.68 38.24 6.49
CA GLU A 309 16.23 38.43 6.70
C GLU A 309 15.45 37.10 6.74
N ILE A 310 15.89 36.10 5.97
CA ILE A 310 15.30 34.76 5.95
C ILE A 310 15.73 33.98 7.20
N MET A 311 16.95 34.19 7.67
CA MET A 311 17.49 33.58 8.89
C MET A 311 16.91 34.13 10.18
N ASP A 312 16.25 35.28 10.17
CA ASP A 312 15.57 35.82 11.37
C ASP A 312 14.20 35.17 11.61
N ASN A 313 13.60 34.59 10.57
CA ASN A 313 12.27 33.97 10.67
C ASN A 313 12.28 32.52 11.18
N ALA A 314 13.44 31.85 11.18
CA ALA A 314 13.67 30.48 11.68
C ALA A 314 12.63 29.42 11.23
N LYS A 315 12.00 29.61 10.07
CA LYS A 315 10.99 28.71 9.51
C LYS A 315 11.46 28.17 8.17
N VAL A 316 11.01 26.95 7.85
CA VAL A 316 11.18 26.40 6.51
C VAL A 316 10.39 27.25 5.53
N LEU A 317 11.05 27.68 4.45
CA LEU A 317 10.42 28.39 3.35
C LEU A 317 10.41 27.48 2.13
N VAL A 318 9.21 27.29 1.58
CA VAL A 318 8.97 26.53 0.35
C VAL A 318 8.32 27.48 -0.64
N ASP A 319 8.91 27.61 -1.82
CA ASP A 319 8.34 28.37 -2.92
C ASP A 319 8.44 27.51 -4.18
N ASN A 320 7.30 26.97 -4.63
CA ASN A 320 7.22 26.04 -5.74
C ASN A 320 6.95 26.73 -7.09
N GLU A 321 6.66 28.03 -7.05
CA GLU A 321 6.38 28.89 -8.22
C GLU A 321 7.17 30.18 -8.10
N VAL A 322 8.49 30.02 -8.16
CA VAL A 322 9.43 31.10 -7.87
C VAL A 322 9.32 32.23 -8.89
N ASP A 323 9.11 33.44 -8.38
CA ASP A 323 9.28 34.68 -9.13
C ASP A 323 10.77 35.10 -9.11
N PRO A 324 11.46 35.19 -10.27
CA PRO A 324 12.86 35.57 -10.34
C PRO A 324 13.18 36.93 -9.72
N GLU A 325 12.21 37.86 -9.67
CA GLU A 325 12.42 39.21 -9.11
C GLU A 325 12.30 39.25 -7.57
N LYS A 326 11.74 38.20 -6.95
CA LYS A 326 11.50 38.14 -5.51
C LYS A 326 12.77 37.84 -4.69
N TYR A 327 13.75 37.17 -5.29
CA TYR A 327 14.94 36.69 -4.58
C TYR A 327 16.21 37.08 -5.35
N GLU A 328 16.96 38.05 -4.81
CA GLU A 328 18.16 38.62 -5.45
C GLU A 328 19.22 37.55 -5.82
N PHE A 329 19.36 36.53 -4.98
CA PHE A 329 20.34 35.45 -5.13
C PHE A 329 20.02 34.42 -6.22
N ILE A 330 18.86 34.52 -6.90
CA ILE A 330 18.49 33.63 -8.02
C ILE A 330 18.17 34.35 -9.34
N THR A 331 18.29 35.67 -9.38
CA THR A 331 17.97 36.50 -10.55
C THR A 331 18.70 36.06 -11.83
N CYS A 332 19.91 35.51 -11.69
CA CYS A 332 20.76 35.09 -12.80
C CYS A 332 20.50 33.66 -13.30
N ALA A 333 19.49 32.92 -12.79
CA ALA A 333 19.18 31.57 -13.24
C ALA A 333 17.69 31.23 -13.24
N SER A 334 17.29 30.28 -14.11
CA SER A 334 15.91 29.78 -14.21
C SER A 334 15.59 28.73 -13.15
N VAL A 335 15.49 29.14 -11.89
CA VAL A 335 15.02 28.27 -10.79
C VAL A 335 13.51 28.42 -10.65
N SER A 336 12.79 27.30 -10.69
CA SER A 336 11.31 27.29 -10.62
C SER A 336 10.79 26.94 -9.22
N SER A 337 11.57 26.20 -8.43
CA SER A 337 11.21 25.85 -7.06
C SER A 337 12.42 25.95 -6.14
N ILE A 338 12.22 26.50 -4.94
CA ILE A 338 13.24 26.61 -3.89
C ILE A 338 12.73 26.10 -2.55
N LEU A 339 13.68 25.61 -1.75
CA LEU A 339 13.49 25.18 -0.38
C LEU A 339 14.62 25.77 0.47
N LEU A 340 14.25 26.44 1.56
CA LEU A 340 15.19 26.97 2.55
C LEU A 340 14.87 26.33 3.90
N VAL A 341 15.82 25.57 4.45
CA VAL A 341 15.67 24.86 5.73
C VAL A 341 16.63 25.47 6.76
N PRO A 342 16.14 26.06 7.86
CA PRO A 342 16.99 26.63 8.88
C PRO A 342 17.75 25.54 9.64
N LEU A 343 19.04 25.78 9.87
CA LEU A 343 19.88 24.91 10.70
C LEU A 343 19.79 25.40 12.15
N ILE A 344 19.02 24.70 12.99
CA ILE A 344 18.73 25.12 14.38
C ILE A 344 19.44 24.21 15.37
N LYS A 345 20.18 24.81 16.32
CA LYS A 345 20.83 24.12 17.43
C LYS A 345 20.46 24.81 18.74
N GLN A 346 19.87 24.08 19.70
CA GLN A 346 19.47 24.61 21.01
C GLN A 346 18.67 25.92 20.90
N GLU A 347 17.64 25.93 20.05
CA GLU A 347 16.78 27.10 19.77
C GLU A 347 17.46 28.29 19.08
N GLN A 348 18.76 28.20 18.78
CA GLN A 348 19.49 29.21 18.00
C GLN A 348 19.69 28.74 16.55
N GLN A 349 19.34 29.59 15.59
CA GLN A 349 19.67 29.33 14.19
C GLN A 349 21.16 29.57 13.93
N ILE A 350 21.87 28.50 13.60
CA ILE A 350 23.32 28.48 13.32
C ILE A 350 23.64 28.53 11.83
N GLY A 351 22.63 28.42 10.96
CA GLY A 351 22.85 28.35 9.52
C GLY A 351 21.57 28.15 8.71
N LEU A 352 21.74 27.82 7.44
CA LEU A 352 20.69 27.59 6.46
C LEU A 352 21.14 26.57 5.42
N LEU A 353 20.23 25.67 5.03
CA LEU A 353 20.34 24.87 3.81
C LEU A 353 19.43 25.52 2.75
N PHE A 354 19.98 25.81 1.58
CA PHE A 354 19.27 26.26 0.40
C PHE A 354 19.31 25.17 -0.67
N VAL A 355 18.17 24.84 -1.24
CA VAL A 355 18.03 23.90 -2.34
C VAL A 355 17.14 24.51 -3.41
N GLY A 356 17.56 24.43 -4.68
CA GLY A 356 16.82 24.96 -5.82
C GLY A 356 16.80 24.00 -7.00
N THR A 357 15.69 24.01 -7.75
CA THR A 357 15.55 23.23 -8.98
C THR A 357 14.75 23.95 -10.07
N LYS A 358 15.00 23.59 -11.32
CA LYS A 358 14.25 24.03 -12.52
C LYS A 358 12.85 23.40 -12.60
N LYS A 359 12.61 22.29 -11.90
CA LYS A 359 11.30 21.62 -11.85
C LYS A 359 10.31 22.46 -11.04
N ARG A 360 9.07 22.62 -11.54
CA ARG A 360 7.97 23.24 -10.80
C ARG A 360 7.36 22.24 -9.83
N GLU A 361 6.78 22.75 -8.74
CA GLU A 361 6.08 21.94 -7.71
C GLU A 361 6.92 20.80 -7.13
N TYR A 362 8.26 20.95 -7.12
CA TYR A 362 9.14 19.88 -6.71
C TYR A 362 9.08 19.60 -5.20
N PHE A 363 8.84 20.62 -4.38
CA PHE A 363 8.89 20.55 -2.92
C PHE A 363 7.50 20.39 -2.26
N VAL A 364 6.51 19.85 -2.97
CA VAL A 364 5.15 19.69 -2.41
C VAL A 364 5.09 18.55 -1.38
N ASP A 365 5.71 17.41 -1.68
CA ASP A 365 5.57 16.18 -0.87
C ASP A 365 6.88 15.66 -0.26
N ASN A 366 8.02 16.31 -0.51
CA ASN A 366 9.35 15.80 -0.12
C ASN A 366 10.12 16.71 0.86
N VAL A 367 9.47 17.70 1.48
CA VAL A 367 10.12 18.61 2.45
C VAL A 367 10.70 17.85 3.63
N ASP A 368 9.94 16.89 4.18
CA ASP A 368 10.33 16.04 5.31
C ASP A 368 11.64 15.29 5.06
N PHE A 369 11.91 14.91 3.80
CA PHE A 369 13.15 14.24 3.41
C PHE A 369 14.38 15.16 3.59
N PHE A 370 14.28 16.43 3.19
CA PHE A 370 15.34 17.42 3.34
C PHE A 370 15.53 17.82 4.81
N GLU A 371 14.43 18.02 5.56
CA GLU A 371 14.50 18.25 7.01
C GLU A 371 15.18 17.09 7.74
N GLY A 372 14.87 15.84 7.35
CA GLY A 372 15.52 14.65 7.88
C GLY A 372 17.03 14.64 7.64
N ILE A 373 17.49 15.02 6.44
CA ILE A 373 18.93 15.12 6.14
C ILE A 373 19.58 16.26 6.95
N VAL A 374 18.91 17.40 7.08
CA VAL A 374 19.38 18.54 7.88
C VAL A 374 19.55 18.15 9.34
N ALA A 375 18.59 17.46 9.94
CA ALA A 375 18.67 17.00 11.32
C ALA A 375 19.91 16.11 11.53
N GLN A 376 20.22 15.24 10.57
CA GLN A 376 21.38 14.36 10.64
C GLN A 376 22.70 15.11 10.42
N PHE A 377 22.72 16.08 9.51
CA PHE A 377 23.86 16.98 9.34
C PHE A 377 24.17 17.74 10.63
N LEU A 378 23.15 18.25 11.33
CA LEU A 378 23.32 18.94 12.61
C LEU A 378 23.95 18.05 13.68
N ILE A 379 23.57 16.77 13.74
CA ILE A 379 24.19 15.78 14.63
C ILE A 379 25.67 15.60 14.29
N ALA A 380 25.99 15.39 13.01
CA ALA A 380 27.37 15.20 12.57
C ALA A 380 28.24 16.45 12.75
N LEU A 381 27.69 17.64 12.49
CA LEU A 381 28.32 18.93 12.77
C LEU A 381 28.65 19.06 14.26
N ASN A 382 27.72 18.68 15.14
CA ASN A 382 27.96 18.70 16.58
C ASN A 382 29.08 17.72 16.98
N ASN A 383 29.09 16.51 16.42
CA ASN A 383 30.13 15.53 16.68
C ASN A 383 31.52 16.00 16.19
N ALA A 384 31.58 16.63 15.02
CA ALA A 384 32.82 17.21 14.49
C ALA A 384 33.35 18.33 15.39
N ASN A 385 32.48 19.23 15.85
CA ASN A 385 32.84 20.28 16.81
C ASN A 385 33.36 19.69 18.14
N LEU A 386 32.64 18.73 18.72
CA LEU A 386 33.08 18.04 19.95
C LEU A 386 34.42 17.34 19.77
N TYR A 387 34.65 16.73 18.61
CA TYR A 387 35.91 16.09 18.30
C TYR A 387 37.06 17.11 18.18
N GLN A 388 36.83 18.26 17.54
CA GLN A 388 37.80 19.35 17.46
C GLN A 388 38.12 19.92 18.84
N GLU A 389 37.11 20.13 19.69
CA GLU A 389 37.30 20.55 21.09
C GLU A 389 38.09 19.52 21.89
N MET A 390 37.77 18.23 21.72
CA MET A 390 38.51 17.15 22.38
C MET A 390 39.97 17.09 21.91
N GLN A 391 40.23 17.31 20.62
CA GLN A 391 41.59 17.41 20.09
C GLN A 391 42.34 18.64 20.63
N SER A 392 41.70 19.81 20.70
CA SER A 392 42.36 21.00 21.22
C SER A 392 42.69 20.86 22.71
N MET A 393 41.77 20.32 23.51
CA MET A 393 42.02 19.95 24.92
C MET A 393 43.12 18.89 25.06
N ALA A 394 43.24 18.00 24.08
CA ALA A 394 44.27 16.97 24.09
C ALA A 394 45.67 17.54 23.81
N ILE A 395 45.78 18.67 23.10
CA ILE A 395 47.01 19.22 22.55
C ILE A 395 47.50 20.46 23.32
N LEU A 396 46.58 21.31 23.76
CA LEU A 396 46.88 22.59 24.42
C LEU A 396 46.74 22.49 25.95
N ASP A 397 47.41 23.40 26.66
CA ASP A 397 47.22 23.63 28.09
C ASP A 397 46.06 24.60 28.31
N GLY A 398 45.10 24.22 29.15
CA GLY A 398 43.85 24.96 29.34
C GLY A 398 44.00 26.35 29.96
N LEU A 399 45.11 26.64 30.66
CA LEU A 399 45.34 27.97 31.24
C LEU A 399 46.03 28.91 30.25
N THR A 400 46.99 28.40 29.48
CA THR A 400 47.93 29.20 28.69
C THR A 400 47.67 29.22 27.19
N GLY A 401 46.95 28.22 26.65
CA GLY A 401 46.67 28.11 25.22
C GLY A 401 47.89 27.78 24.34
N ILE A 402 49.04 27.46 24.95
CA ILE A 402 50.20 26.85 24.28
C ILE A 402 50.13 25.33 24.40
N TYR A 403 51.05 24.60 23.76
CA TYR A 403 51.04 23.14 23.84
C TYR A 403 51.20 22.65 25.28
N ASN A 404 50.60 21.48 25.56
CA ASN A 404 50.78 20.79 26.82
C ASN A 404 51.98 19.84 26.76
N ARG A 405 52.46 19.42 27.94
CA ARG A 405 53.59 18.48 28.08
C ARG A 405 53.44 17.22 27.22
N ARG A 406 52.24 16.66 27.12
CA ARG A 406 52.00 15.42 26.35
C ARG A 406 52.26 15.66 24.86
N HIS A 407 51.76 16.76 24.31
CA HIS A 407 51.97 17.11 22.91
C HIS A 407 53.43 17.48 22.63
N LEU A 408 54.06 18.25 23.50
CA LEU A 408 55.50 18.55 23.41
C LEU A 408 56.35 17.28 23.38
N THR A 409 56.07 16.31 24.25
CA THR A 409 56.84 15.05 24.29
C THR A 409 56.78 14.33 22.94
N LYS A 410 55.62 14.35 22.28
CA LYS A 410 55.45 13.79 20.93
C LYS A 410 56.29 14.56 19.91
N LEU A 411 56.14 15.89 19.83
CA LEU A 411 56.87 16.74 18.88
C LEU A 411 58.38 16.68 19.09
N PHE A 412 58.84 16.69 20.34
CA PHE A 412 60.26 16.56 20.68
C PHE A 412 60.84 15.26 20.13
N ASN A 413 60.14 14.12 20.28
CA ASN A 413 60.61 12.85 19.75
C ASN A 413 60.68 12.85 18.21
N GLU A 414 59.74 13.51 17.54
CA GLU A 414 59.72 13.67 16.08
C GLU A 414 60.94 14.50 15.62
N TYR A 415 61.15 15.69 16.18
CA TYR A 415 62.30 16.54 15.85
C TYR A 415 63.63 15.93 16.25
N MET A 416 63.68 15.21 17.37
CA MET A 416 64.87 14.47 17.79
C MET A 416 65.24 13.40 16.76
N TYR A 417 64.26 12.62 16.27
CA TYR A 417 64.49 11.61 15.26
C TYR A 417 64.95 12.23 13.93
N GLU A 418 64.32 13.34 13.52
CA GLU A 418 64.71 14.10 12.34
C GLU A 418 66.15 14.63 12.45
N SER A 419 66.49 15.24 13.60
CA SER A 419 67.81 15.76 13.90
C SER A 419 68.90 14.68 13.87
N ILE A 420 68.63 13.48 14.40
CA ILE A 420 69.56 12.34 14.35
C ILE A 420 69.80 11.88 12.91
N ASN A 421 68.73 11.71 12.13
CA ASN A 421 68.82 11.16 10.77
C ASN A 421 69.42 12.15 9.77
N ASN A 422 68.98 13.41 9.83
CA ASN A 422 69.37 14.45 8.89
C ASN A 422 70.61 15.21 9.37
N ARG A 423 71.10 14.94 10.59
CA ARG A 423 72.20 15.66 11.24
C ARG A 423 71.96 17.17 11.32
N THR A 424 70.71 17.57 11.50
CA THR A 424 70.35 18.98 11.65
C THR A 424 70.41 19.40 13.12
N PRO A 425 70.75 20.67 13.42
CA PRO A 425 70.77 21.16 14.80
C PRO A 425 69.40 21.12 15.47
N LEU A 426 69.36 20.94 16.78
CA LEU A 426 68.14 21.01 17.58
C LEU A 426 68.45 21.68 18.92
N SER A 427 67.80 22.80 19.21
CA SER A 427 68.02 23.56 20.45
C SER A 427 66.79 23.56 21.34
N VAL A 428 67.01 23.52 22.65
CA VAL A 428 65.96 23.45 23.68
C VAL A 428 66.25 24.44 24.79
N ALA A 429 65.25 25.25 25.14
CA ALA A 429 65.26 26.12 26.31
C ALA A 429 64.20 25.62 27.31
N LEU A 430 64.61 25.29 28.53
CA LEU A 430 63.71 25.04 29.65
C LEU A 430 63.70 26.27 30.56
N ILE A 431 62.52 26.79 30.84
CA ILE A 431 62.27 28.07 31.51
C ILE A 431 61.41 27.81 32.73
N ASP A 432 61.76 28.38 33.88
CA ASP A 432 60.95 28.31 35.09
C ASP A 432 60.81 29.67 35.75
N ILE A 433 59.61 29.94 36.27
CA ILE A 433 59.30 31.19 36.98
C ILE A 433 59.90 31.16 38.39
N ASP A 434 60.85 32.08 38.62
CA ASP A 434 61.55 32.13 39.89
C ASP A 434 60.61 32.44 41.07
N LEU A 435 60.69 31.59 42.11
CA LEU A 435 59.94 31.74 43.36
C LEU A 435 58.42 31.81 43.14
N PHE A 436 57.87 31.11 42.14
CA PHE A 436 56.44 31.17 41.82
C PHE A 436 55.52 30.85 43.00
N LYS A 437 55.89 29.89 43.86
CA LYS A 437 55.16 29.62 45.10
C LYS A 437 55.01 30.87 45.98
N LYS A 438 56.08 31.68 46.12
CA LYS A 438 56.04 32.95 46.87
C LYS A 438 55.14 33.98 46.20
N ILE A 439 55.07 33.99 44.87
CA ILE A 439 54.14 34.85 44.12
C ILE A 439 52.69 34.46 44.46
N ASN A 440 52.36 33.16 44.39
CA ASN A 440 51.03 32.67 44.76
C ASN A 440 50.68 32.96 46.22
N ASP A 441 51.60 32.72 47.15
CA ASP A 441 51.38 32.94 48.58
C ASP A 441 51.21 34.44 48.91
N THR A 442 51.81 35.34 48.12
CA THR A 442 51.77 36.79 48.36
C THR A 442 50.59 37.48 47.67
N TYR A 443 50.23 37.08 46.45
CA TYR A 443 49.27 37.78 45.59
C TYR A 443 48.03 36.94 45.22
N GLY A 444 47.99 35.68 45.66
CA GLY A 444 46.92 34.74 45.39
C GLY A 444 47.05 34.01 44.05
N HIS A 445 46.39 32.86 43.95
CA HIS A 445 46.43 32.00 42.76
C HIS A 445 45.95 32.67 41.47
N LEU A 446 44.93 33.54 41.55
CA LEU A 446 44.45 34.29 40.37
C LEU A 446 45.53 35.19 39.76
N PHE A 447 46.40 35.75 40.59
CA PHE A 447 47.54 36.53 40.11
C PHE A 447 48.63 35.61 39.55
N GLY A 448 48.92 34.48 40.19
CA GLY A 448 49.83 33.48 39.63
C GLY A 448 49.40 32.98 38.24
N ASP A 449 48.12 32.71 38.05
CA ASP A 449 47.53 32.35 36.76
C ASP A 449 47.72 33.45 35.72
N LEU A 450 47.60 34.72 36.12
CA LEU A 450 47.90 35.86 35.24
C LEU A 450 49.37 35.87 34.84
N VAL A 451 50.29 35.68 35.80
CA VAL A 451 51.74 35.60 35.53
C VAL A 451 52.05 34.49 34.52
N ILE A 452 51.50 33.30 34.74
CA ILE A 452 51.66 32.15 33.83
C ILE A 452 51.16 32.50 32.42
N ARG A 453 49.94 33.05 32.29
CA ARG A 453 49.39 33.44 30.98
C ARG A 453 50.24 34.47 30.27
N THR A 454 50.73 35.47 30.99
CA THR A 454 51.54 36.53 30.38
C THR A 454 52.87 35.98 29.88
N ILE A 455 53.58 35.18 30.69
CA ILE A 455 54.85 34.58 30.28
C ILE A 455 54.65 33.61 29.11
N ALA A 456 53.60 32.78 29.16
CA ALA A 456 53.27 31.87 28.06
C ALA A 456 53.01 32.62 26.74
N SER A 457 52.28 33.74 26.80
CA SER A 457 52.01 34.57 25.60
C SER A 457 53.28 35.19 25.04
N LEU A 458 54.18 35.70 25.89
CA LEU A 458 55.48 36.22 25.45
C LEU A 458 56.34 35.12 24.81
N ALA A 459 56.43 33.96 25.46
CA ALA A 459 57.20 32.83 24.97
C ALA A 459 56.64 32.30 23.64
N LYS A 460 55.32 32.30 23.47
CA LYS A 460 54.67 31.91 22.21
C LYS A 460 55.02 32.84 21.07
N ASN A 461 54.87 34.15 21.26
CA ASN A 461 55.17 35.11 20.20
C ASN A 461 56.62 35.02 19.74
N ILE A 462 57.57 34.90 20.69
CA ILE A 462 58.99 34.76 20.37
C ILE A 462 59.29 33.43 19.68
N ALA A 463 58.67 32.33 20.13
CA ALA A 463 58.82 31.04 19.48
C ALA A 463 58.30 31.09 18.04
N ASP A 464 57.08 31.59 17.81
CA ASP A 464 56.46 31.68 16.48
C ASP A 464 57.29 32.58 15.52
N GLU A 465 57.81 33.71 16.00
CA GLU A 465 58.71 34.60 15.22
C GLU A 465 60.05 33.96 14.84
N ASN A 466 60.46 32.92 15.57
CA ASN A 466 61.74 32.25 15.42
C ASN A 466 61.59 30.77 15.05
N ASP A 467 60.53 30.38 14.34
CA ASP A 467 60.25 29.00 13.88
C ASP A 467 60.37 27.95 15.01
N GLY A 468 60.11 28.36 16.23
CA GLY A 468 60.18 27.56 17.44
C GLY A 468 58.80 27.13 17.91
N ILE A 469 58.78 26.18 18.85
CA ILE A 469 57.55 25.64 19.43
C ILE A 469 57.64 25.74 20.95
N VAL A 470 56.62 26.34 21.57
CA VAL A 470 56.53 26.47 23.03
C VAL A 470 55.47 25.54 23.62
N SER A 471 55.77 25.00 24.80
CA SER A 471 54.83 24.22 25.60
C SER A 471 54.96 24.54 27.08
N ARG A 472 53.87 24.38 27.82
CA ARG A 472 53.91 24.28 29.27
C ARG A 472 54.33 22.87 29.68
N TYR A 473 55.46 22.75 30.36
CA TYR A 473 56.06 21.47 30.76
C TYR A 473 55.62 21.03 32.15
N GLY A 474 55.45 21.99 33.05
CA GLY A 474 55.05 21.80 34.45
C GLY A 474 54.09 22.88 34.94
N GLY A 475 53.97 23.05 36.26
CA GLY A 475 53.09 24.06 36.86
C GLY A 475 53.50 25.49 36.46
N GLU A 476 54.79 25.79 36.56
CA GLU A 476 55.40 27.10 36.29
C GLU A 476 56.56 27.02 35.27
N GLU A 477 56.65 25.90 34.57
CA GLU A 477 57.75 25.55 33.67
C GLU A 477 57.30 25.54 32.20
N PHE A 478 58.13 26.11 31.33
CA PHE A 478 57.92 26.17 29.89
C PHE A 478 59.12 25.59 29.15
N VAL A 479 58.87 24.92 28.03
CA VAL A 479 59.91 24.45 27.11
C VAL A 479 59.71 25.14 25.77
N ILE A 480 60.79 25.64 25.19
CA ILE A 480 60.85 26.05 23.79
C ILE A 480 61.80 25.13 23.04
N ILE A 481 61.34 24.58 21.92
CA ILE A 481 62.14 23.77 20.99
C ILE A 481 62.34 24.58 19.72
N PHE A 482 63.58 24.66 19.24
CA PHE A 482 63.93 25.28 17.96
C PHE A 482 64.49 24.19 17.03
N PRO A 483 63.64 23.61 16.15
CA PRO A 483 64.09 22.63 15.17
C PRO A 483 64.98 23.27 14.12
N ASN A 484 66.00 22.53 13.67
CA ASN A 484 66.95 22.96 12.63
C ASN A 484 67.75 24.24 12.96
N LYS A 485 67.74 24.70 14.23
CA LYS A 485 68.49 25.88 14.69
C LYS A 485 69.53 25.51 15.74
N GLY A 486 70.77 25.91 15.50
CA GLY A 486 71.88 25.71 16.42
C GLY A 486 71.91 26.74 17.56
N LEU A 487 72.87 26.60 18.47
CA LEU A 487 73.04 27.48 19.63
C LEU A 487 73.07 28.97 19.25
N GLU A 488 73.85 29.33 18.21
CA GLU A 488 74.06 30.72 17.80
C GLU A 488 72.80 31.35 17.17
N GLU A 489 71.95 30.53 16.54
CA GLU A 489 70.73 30.98 15.87
C GLU A 489 69.55 31.08 16.85
N ALA A 490 69.48 30.16 17.82
CA ALA A 490 68.37 30.10 18.77
C ALA A 490 68.62 30.90 20.07
N TYR A 491 69.88 31.10 20.49
CA TYR A 491 70.19 31.86 21.71
C TYR A 491 69.63 33.29 21.72
N PRO A 492 69.69 34.09 20.62
CA PRO A 492 69.14 35.44 20.62
C PRO A 492 67.64 35.49 20.97
N ALA A 493 66.85 34.52 20.52
CA ALA A 493 65.42 34.44 20.85
C ALA A 493 65.19 34.14 22.34
N VAL A 494 66.02 33.26 22.93
CA VAL A 494 65.97 32.92 24.36
C VAL A 494 66.40 34.11 25.22
N GLU A 495 67.45 34.82 24.80
CA GLU A 495 67.93 36.03 25.45
C GLU A 495 66.89 37.15 25.41
N GLU A 496 66.23 37.33 24.27
CA GLU A 496 65.14 38.28 24.12
C GLU A 496 63.96 37.96 25.04
N LEU A 497 63.55 36.69 25.13
CA LEU A 497 62.48 36.27 26.04
C LEU A 497 62.83 36.57 27.50
N HIS A 498 64.05 36.22 27.92
CA HIS A 498 64.54 36.51 29.27
C HIS A 498 64.52 38.00 29.58
N HIS A 499 65.02 38.83 28.65
CA HIS A 499 65.04 40.28 28.80
C HIS A 499 63.62 40.86 28.89
N ARG A 500 62.73 40.48 27.97
CA ARG A 500 61.33 40.96 27.96
C ARG A 500 60.59 40.56 29.24
N VAL A 501 60.82 39.36 29.77
CA VAL A 501 60.23 38.93 31.06
C VAL A 501 60.80 39.74 32.23
N LYS A 502 62.12 40.00 32.26
CA LYS A 502 62.77 40.79 33.31
C LYS A 502 62.31 42.25 33.36
N GLU A 503 61.98 42.82 32.21
CA GLU A 503 61.42 44.18 32.09
C GLU A 503 59.90 44.23 32.34
N LEU A 504 59.23 43.08 32.27
CA LEU A 504 57.79 42.98 32.44
C LEU A 504 57.37 43.35 33.87
N GLY A 505 56.54 44.39 33.97
CA GLY A 505 55.84 44.75 35.20
C GLY A 505 54.37 44.36 35.09
N ILE A 506 53.98 43.25 35.72
CA ILE A 506 52.60 42.78 35.71
C ILE A 506 51.81 43.55 36.76
N GLU A 507 50.73 44.20 36.35
CA GLU A 507 49.93 45.05 37.24
C GLU A 507 49.04 44.21 38.17
N HIS A 508 49.07 44.56 39.46
CA HIS A 508 48.21 44.00 40.49
C HIS A 508 47.78 45.11 41.45
N HIS A 509 46.48 45.41 41.48
CA HIS A 509 45.91 46.50 42.31
C HIS A 509 46.69 47.83 42.20
N GLY A 510 47.04 48.25 40.97
CA GLY A 510 47.74 49.51 40.70
C GLY A 510 49.25 49.50 41.00
N LYS A 511 49.83 48.35 41.37
CA LYS A 511 51.29 48.17 41.54
C LYS A 511 51.85 47.24 40.47
N LYS A 512 53.02 47.57 39.92
CA LYS A 512 53.75 46.67 39.00
C LYS A 512 54.58 45.69 39.80
N VAL A 513 54.27 44.40 39.67
CA VAL A 513 55.06 43.29 40.23
C VAL A 513 56.03 42.81 39.17
N LYS A 514 57.32 42.75 39.52
CA LYS A 514 58.35 42.17 38.66
C LYS A 514 58.41 40.66 38.86
N VAL A 515 58.57 39.94 37.75
CA VAL A 515 58.75 38.49 37.73
C VAL A 515 60.05 38.18 37.01
N ASN A 516 60.79 37.20 37.51
CA ASN A 516 62.02 36.73 36.88
C ASN A 516 61.86 35.27 36.47
N VAL A 517 62.65 34.85 35.49
CA VAL A 517 62.73 33.46 35.05
C VAL A 517 64.17 33.00 35.03
N SER A 518 64.38 31.73 35.37
CA SER A 518 65.65 31.03 35.19
C SER A 518 65.54 30.12 33.97
N VAL A 519 66.57 30.11 33.13
CA VAL A 519 66.53 29.39 31.84
C VAL A 519 67.74 28.48 31.67
N GLY A 520 67.50 27.21 31.40
CA GLY A 520 68.51 26.27 30.94
C GLY A 520 68.45 26.11 29.43
N PHE A 521 69.54 26.38 28.73
CA PHE A 521 69.60 26.31 27.28
C PHE A 521 70.63 25.29 26.79
N THR A 522 70.24 24.42 25.87
CA THR A 522 71.11 23.40 25.28
C THR A 522 70.86 23.28 23.79
N SER A 523 71.87 22.83 23.07
CA SER A 523 71.85 22.70 21.62
C SER A 523 72.64 21.48 21.16
N PHE A 524 72.00 20.65 20.33
CA PHE A 524 72.68 19.60 19.59
C PHE A 524 73.16 20.15 18.23
N PRO A 525 74.39 19.83 17.80
CA PRO A 525 75.40 19.01 18.48
C PRO A 525 76.37 19.80 19.38
N LYS A 526 76.21 21.13 19.54
CA LYS A 526 77.24 22.02 20.07
C LYS A 526 77.51 21.85 21.57
N THR A 527 76.47 21.87 22.40
CA THR A 527 76.58 21.73 23.88
C THR A 527 76.21 20.32 24.35
N CYS A 528 75.39 19.63 23.55
CA CYS A 528 74.95 18.26 23.78
C CYS A 528 75.26 17.41 22.53
N LYS A 529 75.98 16.30 22.71
CA LYS A 529 76.35 15.39 21.61
C LYS A 529 75.25 14.37 21.25
N ASP A 530 74.25 14.22 22.10
CA ASP A 530 73.18 13.25 21.92
C ASP A 530 71.81 13.93 22.07
N PRO A 531 71.03 14.09 20.98
CA PRO A 531 69.71 14.74 21.03
C PRO A 531 68.77 14.17 22.10
N ARG A 532 68.94 12.89 22.47
CA ARG A 532 68.16 12.22 23.51
C ARG A 532 68.39 12.80 24.91
N GLU A 533 69.52 13.44 25.14
CA GLU A 533 69.85 14.07 26.43
C GLU A 533 69.40 15.54 26.52
N LEU A 534 68.91 16.17 25.43
CA LEU A 534 68.65 17.62 25.40
C LEU A 534 67.72 18.10 26.51
N LEU A 535 66.55 17.48 26.69
CA LEU A 535 65.62 17.91 27.74
C LEU A 535 66.22 17.80 29.15
N ASN A 536 66.92 16.70 29.45
CA ASN A 536 67.56 16.50 30.75
C ASN A 536 68.72 17.50 30.98
N ARG A 537 69.46 17.84 29.93
CA ARG A 537 70.56 18.82 30.02
C ARG A 537 70.05 20.24 30.14
N ALA A 538 68.95 20.58 29.48
CA ALA A 538 68.25 21.85 29.69
C ALA A 538 67.79 21.96 31.16
N ASP A 539 67.26 20.88 31.73
CA ASP A 539 66.84 20.82 33.12
C ASP A 539 67.99 21.04 34.11
N TRP A 540 69.13 20.36 33.92
CA TRP A 540 70.32 20.59 34.75
C TRP A 540 70.82 22.04 34.68
N SER A 541 70.87 22.63 33.48
CA SER A 541 71.28 24.03 33.32
C SER A 541 70.29 25.00 33.98
N MET A 542 68.99 24.74 33.88
CA MET A 542 67.96 25.55 34.55
C MET A 542 68.07 25.41 36.08
N TYR A 543 68.28 24.20 36.58
CA TYR A 543 68.51 23.96 38.00
C TYR A 543 69.76 24.70 38.50
N TYR A 544 70.84 24.67 37.72
CA TYR A 544 72.06 25.44 37.99
C TYR A 544 71.76 26.94 38.09
N SER A 545 71.01 27.51 37.13
CA SER A 545 70.54 28.90 37.20
C SER A 545 69.81 29.21 38.50
N LYS A 546 68.95 28.30 38.97
CA LYS A 546 68.16 28.46 40.20
C LYS A 546 69.02 28.46 41.47
N GLN A 547 70.12 27.70 41.50
CA GLN A 547 71.04 27.65 42.64
C GLN A 547 72.04 28.81 42.63
N HIS A 548 72.39 29.33 41.45
CA HIS A 548 73.44 30.34 41.28
C HIS A 548 72.91 31.78 41.17
N GLY A 549 71.84 32.10 41.90
CA GLY A 549 71.34 33.47 42.02
C GLY A 549 70.10 33.82 41.19
N ARG A 550 69.56 32.86 40.40
CA ARG A 550 68.30 33.00 39.63
C ARG A 550 68.36 34.12 38.57
N ASN A 551 67.26 34.34 37.85
CA ASN A 551 67.14 35.39 36.84
C ASN A 551 68.28 35.42 35.81
N GLN A 552 68.68 34.24 35.33
CA GLN A 552 69.79 34.09 34.40
C GLN A 552 69.52 32.97 33.40
N ILE A 553 70.28 33.00 32.30
CA ILE A 553 70.32 31.96 31.29
C ILE A 553 71.63 31.20 31.49
N THR A 554 71.54 29.89 31.70
CA THR A 554 72.70 29.00 31.75
C THR A 554 72.75 28.18 30.46
N ILE A 555 73.80 28.37 29.68
CA ILE A 555 74.11 27.52 28.53
C ILE A 555 74.76 26.24 29.04
N ASP A 556 74.22 25.11 28.61
CA ASP A 556 74.69 23.76 28.92
C ASP A 556 76.18 23.55 28.60
N SER A 557 76.88 22.91 29.54
CA SER A 557 78.29 22.52 29.40
C SER A 557 78.57 21.27 30.23
N ASP A 558 79.67 20.57 29.91
CA ASP A 558 80.09 19.38 30.67
C ASP A 558 80.50 19.70 32.12
N GLU A 559 80.83 20.97 32.43
CA GLU A 559 81.17 21.44 33.78
C GLU A 559 79.90 21.53 34.64
N ILE A 560 78.85 22.15 34.11
CA ILE A 560 77.53 22.24 34.78
C ILE A 560 76.99 20.84 35.07
N ARG A 561 77.13 19.91 34.09
CA ARG A 561 76.73 18.51 34.28
C ARG A 561 77.42 17.89 35.48
N LYS A 562 78.74 18.05 35.63
CA LYS A 562 79.50 17.46 36.75
C LYS A 562 79.05 18.04 38.08
N GLU A 563 78.77 19.33 38.13
CA GLU A 563 78.37 20.01 39.36
C GLU A 563 76.97 19.57 39.82
N VAL A 564 76.00 19.48 38.90
CA VAL A 564 74.63 19.07 39.21
C VAL A 564 74.51 17.56 39.48
N SER A 565 75.36 16.72 38.87
CA SER A 565 75.34 15.26 39.09
C SER A 565 76.11 14.77 40.33
N LEU A 566 76.70 15.68 41.09
CA LEU A 566 77.35 15.41 42.38
C LEU A 566 76.44 15.67 43.59
N GLU A 567 75.28 16.29 43.39
CA GLU A 567 74.17 16.42 44.36
C GLU A 567 73.09 15.36 44.09
#